data_AF-A0A842U5C1-F1
#
_entry.id   AF-A0A842U5C1-F1
#
_cell.length_a   1.000
_cell.length_b   1.000
_cell.length_c   1.000
_cell.angle_alpha   90.00
_cell.angle_beta   90.00
_cell.angle_gamma   90.00
#
_symmetry.space_group_name_H-M   'P 1'
#
loop_
_entity.id
_entity.type
_entity.pdbx_description
1 polymer ?
#
loop_
_entity_poly.entity_id
_entity_poly.type
_entity_poly.pdbx_seq_one_letter_code
_entity_poly.pdbx_strand_id
1 'polypeptide(L)'
;MTILTIDLGTQSVRAAFVNKIGHIDSITQLKQEVDSPYDGWAQQQPKKWWNLTKRAIQQLLEKTKIEAKSIQGIGVCGQMHGPVGIDGNGEITTKWTQIWCDKRCENICDLIKKDYDEQD
;
A
#
# COMPACT_ATOMS: atom_id res chain seq x y z
N MET A 1 15.65 21.02 0.08
CA MET A 1 15.32 19.78 0.79
C MET A 1 14.36 19.01 -0.07
N THR A 2 14.72 17.77 -0.39
CA THR A 2 13.93 16.87 -1.21
C THR A 2 13.54 15.67 -0.36
N ILE A 3 12.23 15.44 -0.24
CA ILE A 3 11.65 14.32 0.48
C ILE A 3 11.09 13.36 -0.57
N LEU A 4 11.44 12.08 -0.47
CA LEU A 4 10.78 11.03 -1.23
C LEU A 4 9.47 10.67 -0.50
N THR A 5 8.34 10.80 -1.17
CA THR A 5 7.05 10.34 -0.63
C THR A 5 6.58 9.12 -1.38
N ILE A 6 6.03 8.15 -0.65
CA ILE A 6 5.49 6.89 -1.18
C ILE A 6 4.04 6.79 -0.74
N ASP A 7 3.15 6.52 -1.70
CA ASP A 7 1.74 6.24 -1.45
C ASP A 7 1.39 4.86 -2.03
N LEU A 8 1.21 3.88 -1.15
CA LEU A 8 0.71 2.55 -1.48
C LEU A 8 -0.83 2.55 -1.50
N GLY A 9 -1.41 3.11 -2.56
CA GLY A 9 -2.85 3.17 -2.74
C GLY A 9 -3.47 1.83 -3.20
N THR A 10 -4.79 1.72 -3.03
CA THR A 10 -5.57 0.54 -3.42
C THR A 10 -5.38 0.16 -4.89
N GLN A 11 -5.33 1.12 -5.80
CA GLN A 11 -5.28 0.88 -7.26
C GLN A 11 -4.00 1.39 -7.92
N SER A 12 -3.07 1.96 -7.13
CA SER A 12 -1.80 2.43 -7.65
C SER A 12 -0.77 2.61 -6.55
N VAL A 13 0.49 2.38 -6.91
CA VAL A 13 1.64 2.79 -6.10
C VAL A 13 2.22 4.06 -6.70
N ARG A 14 2.45 5.08 -5.88
CA ARG A 14 3.03 6.35 -6.29
C ARG A 14 4.31 6.61 -5.53
N ALA A 15 5.27 7.21 -6.22
CA ALA A 15 6.47 7.78 -5.64
C ALA A 15 6.59 9.22 -6.14
N ALA A 16 6.83 10.18 -5.24
CA ALA A 16 6.99 11.58 -5.59
C ALA A 16 8.16 12.23 -4.87
N PHE A 17 8.72 13.28 -5.46
CA PHE A 17 9.60 14.20 -4.77
C PHE A 17 8.80 15.41 -4.33
N VAL A 18 8.87 15.69 -3.03
CA VAL A 18 8.19 16.80 -2.39
C VAL A 18 9.23 17.70 -1.74
N ASN A 19 9.10 19.00 -1.96
CA ASN A 19 9.99 19.97 -1.35
C ASN A 19 9.48 20.43 0.04
N LYS A 20 10.29 21.23 0.73
CA LYS A 20 10.02 21.66 2.12
C LYS A 20 8.72 22.44 2.35
N ILE A 21 8.10 22.97 1.29
CA ILE A 21 6.82 23.69 1.39
C ILE A 21 5.62 22.82 0.96
N GLY A 22 5.84 21.52 0.73
CA GLY A 22 4.79 20.57 0.35
C GLY A 22 4.48 20.53 -1.15
N HIS A 23 5.27 21.21 -2.00
CA HIS A 23 5.05 21.17 -3.44
C HIS A 23 5.65 19.89 -4.06
N ILE A 24 4.90 19.27 -4.98
CA ILE A 24 5.27 18.04 -5.68
C ILE A 24 6.08 18.41 -6.92
N ASP A 25 7.41 18.26 -6.85
CA ASP A 25 8.32 18.59 -7.96
C ASP A 25 8.22 17.55 -9.11
N SER A 26 7.99 16.28 -8.77
CA SER A 26 7.81 15.19 -9.73
C SER A 26 7.11 14.00 -9.09
N ILE A 27 6.36 13.25 -9.90
CA ILE A 27 5.64 12.04 -9.48
C ILE A 27 5.75 10.96 -10.56
N THR A 28 5.78 9.72 -10.08
CA THR A 28 5.59 8.49 -10.85
C THR A 28 4.42 7.72 -10.23
N GLN A 29 3.57 7.14 -11.08
CA GLN A 29 2.44 6.32 -10.66
C GLN A 29 2.43 5.01 -11.45
N LEU A 30 2.30 3.89 -10.74
CA LEU A 30 2.15 2.57 -11.32
C LEU A 30 0.81 1.98 -10.92
N LYS A 31 0.04 1.48 -11.89
CA LYS A 31 -1.23 0.82 -11.64
C LYS A 31 -1.02 -0.47 -10.84
N GLN A 32 -1.91 -0.71 -9.89
CA GLN A 32 -2.03 -1.94 -9.13
C GLN A 32 -3.45 -2.46 -9.28
N GLU A 33 -3.59 -3.77 -9.41
CA GLU A 33 -4.89 -4.41 -9.57
C GLU A 33 -5.43 -4.88 -8.23
N VAL A 34 -6.75 -4.80 -8.08
CA VAL A 34 -7.50 -5.49 -7.04
C VAL A 34 -8.06 -6.75 -7.67
N ASP A 35 -7.78 -7.89 -7.04
CA ASP A 35 -8.31 -9.17 -7.45
C ASP A 35 -9.61 -9.44 -6.68
N SER A 36 -10.67 -9.80 -7.41
CA SER A 36 -12.02 -10.03 -6.88
C SER A 36 -12.55 -11.35 -7.45
N PRO A 37 -12.08 -12.50 -6.94
CA PRO A 37 -12.43 -13.80 -7.50
C PRO A 37 -13.89 -14.21 -7.23
N TYR A 38 -14.51 -13.62 -6.21
CA TYR A 38 -15.90 -13.84 -5.81
C TYR A 38 -16.55 -12.52 -5.39
N ASP A 39 -17.87 -12.49 -5.37
CA ASP A 39 -18.63 -11.33 -4.90
C ASP A 39 -18.26 -11.00 -3.45
N GLY A 40 -18.05 -9.71 -3.19
CA GLY A 40 -17.61 -9.21 -1.89
C GLY A 40 -16.13 -9.44 -1.58
N TRP A 41 -15.36 -10.12 -2.43
CA TRP A 41 -13.91 -10.30 -2.22
C TRP A 41 -13.12 -9.16 -2.87
N ALA A 42 -12.12 -8.68 -2.15
CA ALA A 42 -11.12 -7.73 -2.62
C ALA A 42 -9.76 -8.10 -2.02
N GLN A 43 -8.83 -8.56 -2.86
CA GLN A 43 -7.53 -9.02 -2.41
C GLN A 43 -6.39 -8.55 -3.30
N GLN A 44 -5.20 -8.49 -2.73
CA GLN A 44 -3.97 -8.12 -3.44
C GLN A 44 -2.81 -9.00 -3.00
N GLN A 45 -1.72 -8.98 -3.77
CA GLN A 45 -0.50 -9.70 -3.42
C GLN A 45 0.49 -8.74 -2.76
N PRO A 46 0.85 -8.91 -1.48
CA PRO A 46 1.81 -8.03 -0.81
C PRO A 46 3.18 -7.99 -1.49
N LYS A 47 3.62 -9.11 -2.11
CA LYS A 47 4.86 -9.13 -2.91
C LYS A 47 4.79 -8.15 -4.10
N LYS A 48 3.60 -7.95 -4.70
CA LYS A 48 3.41 -6.95 -5.78
C LYS A 48 3.53 -5.53 -5.23
N TRP A 49 3.01 -5.24 -4.04
CA TRP A 49 3.17 -3.93 -3.39
C TRP A 49 4.63 -3.54 -3.31
N TRP A 50 5.47 -4.42 -2.75
CA TRP A 50 6.91 -4.20 -2.61
C TRP A 50 7.60 -3.97 -3.96
N ASN A 51 7.29 -4.81 -4.96
CA ASN A 51 7.90 -4.69 -6.28
C ASN A 51 7.48 -3.42 -7.02
N LEU A 52 6.21 -3.02 -6.92
CA LEU A 52 5.71 -1.79 -7.53
C LEU A 52 6.28 -0.56 -6.84
N THR A 53 6.42 -0.55 -5.51
CA THR A 53 7.09 0.54 -4.78
C THR A 53 8.52 0.74 -5.25
N LYS A 54 9.33 -0.34 -5.30
CA LYS A 54 10.70 -0.26 -5.82
C LYS A 54 10.74 0.29 -7.24
N ARG A 55 9.86 -0.21 -8.12
CA ARG A 55 9.80 0.23 -9.53
C ARG A 55 9.39 1.70 -9.66
N ALA A 56 8.42 2.17 -8.86
CA ALA A 56 7.97 3.56 -8.88
C ALA A 56 9.11 4.51 -8.46
N ILE A 57 9.87 4.14 -7.42
CA ILE A 57 11.04 4.91 -6.94
C ILE A 57 12.14 4.93 -8.01
N GLN A 58 12.47 3.78 -8.60
CA GLN A 58 13.47 3.69 -9.66
C GLN A 58 13.12 4.58 -10.86
N GLN A 59 11.88 4.48 -11.35
CA GLN A 59 11.41 5.32 -12.45
C GLN A 59 11.42 6.82 -12.10
N LEU A 60 11.10 7.19 -10.86
CA LEU A 60 11.16 8.58 -10.41
C LEU A 60 12.61 9.10 -10.41
N LEU A 61 13.56 8.32 -9.91
CA LEU A 61 14.99 8.65 -9.92
C LEU A 61 15.53 8.78 -11.36
N GLU A 62 15.21 7.83 -12.22
CA GLU A 62 15.62 7.82 -13.63
C GLU A 62 15.07 9.03 -14.40
N LYS A 63 13.81 9.40 -14.14
CA LYS A 63 13.12 10.54 -14.77
C LYS A 63 13.72 11.87 -14.34
N THR A 64 14.06 12.03 -13.07
CA THR A 64 14.48 13.32 -12.49
C THR A 64 15.99 13.51 -12.46
N LYS A 65 16.77 12.43 -12.60
CA LYS A 65 18.22 12.42 -12.44
C LYS A 65 18.70 12.89 -11.06
N ILE A 66 17.80 12.91 -10.06
CA ILE A 66 18.16 13.21 -8.67
C ILE A 66 18.97 12.02 -8.13
N GLU A 67 20.11 12.32 -7.51
CA GLU A 67 20.93 11.30 -6.87
C GLU A 67 20.25 10.82 -5.58
N ALA A 68 20.14 9.51 -5.36
CA ALA A 68 19.46 8.98 -4.17
C ALA A 68 20.07 9.50 -2.84
N LYS A 69 21.37 9.79 -2.81
CA LYS A 69 22.08 10.37 -1.65
C LYS A 69 21.63 11.79 -1.28
N SER A 70 20.93 12.51 -2.17
CA SER A 70 20.42 13.86 -1.88
C SER A 70 19.02 13.87 -1.26
N ILE A 71 18.38 12.70 -1.14
CA ILE A 71 17.08 12.54 -0.49
C ILE A 71 17.29 12.68 1.02
N GLN A 72 16.63 13.66 1.63
CA GLN A 72 16.84 14.00 3.05
C GLN A 72 15.87 13.28 3.98
N GLY A 73 14.81 12.69 3.44
CA GLY A 73 13.82 11.97 4.21
C GLY A 73 12.87 11.18 3.31
N ILE A 74 12.21 10.19 3.91
CA ILE A 74 11.21 9.36 3.26
C ILE A 74 9.91 9.47 4.05
N GLY A 75 8.83 9.88 3.40
CA GLY A 75 7.48 9.82 3.93
C GLY A 75 6.70 8.67 3.28
N VAL A 76 6.00 7.87 4.08
CA VAL A 76 5.22 6.73 3.57
C VAL A 76 3.79 6.86 4.04
N CYS A 77 2.85 6.72 3.11
CA CYS A 77 1.44 6.46 3.38
C CYS A 77 0.95 5.29 2.53
N GLY A 78 -0.25 4.82 2.82
CA GLY A 78 -0.89 3.78 2.02
C GLY A 78 -2.27 3.43 2.55
N GLN A 79 -2.93 2.52 1.84
CA GLN A 79 -4.19 1.94 2.28
C GLN A 79 -4.02 1.24 3.64
N MET A 80 -5.05 1.35 4.47
CA MET A 80 -5.15 0.66 5.77
C MET A 80 -5.89 -0.68 5.62
N HIS A 81 -5.86 -1.53 6.65
CA HIS A 81 -6.54 -2.82 6.73
C HIS A 81 -6.15 -3.82 5.62
N GLY A 82 -4.90 -4.28 5.66
CA GLY A 82 -4.38 -5.36 4.82
C GLY A 82 -3.38 -6.24 5.59
N PRO A 83 -3.83 -7.30 6.28
CA PRO A 83 -2.95 -8.10 7.12
C PRO A 83 -1.92 -8.88 6.28
N VAL A 84 -0.63 -8.59 6.52
CA VAL A 84 0.48 -9.26 5.84
C VAL A 84 1.30 -10.05 6.85
N GLY A 85 1.31 -11.37 6.70
CA GLY A 85 2.20 -12.27 7.43
C GLY A 85 3.62 -12.16 6.92
N ILE A 86 4.56 -12.08 7.86
CA ILE A 86 6.00 -12.03 7.62
C ILE A 86 6.66 -13.04 8.57
N ASP A 87 7.63 -13.82 8.09
CA ASP A 87 8.38 -14.76 8.93
C ASP A 87 9.54 -14.10 9.69
N GLY A 88 10.27 -14.89 10.48
CA GLY A 88 11.42 -14.42 11.26
C GLY A 88 12.60 -13.93 10.42
N ASN A 89 12.63 -14.21 9.11
CA ASN A 89 13.64 -13.72 8.18
C ASN A 89 13.20 -12.45 7.45
N GLY A 90 12.00 -11.94 7.71
CA GLY A 90 11.43 -10.80 6.99
C GLY A 90 10.79 -11.17 5.65
N GLU A 91 10.58 -12.45 5.36
CA GLU A 91 9.94 -12.88 4.12
C GLU A 91 8.42 -12.90 4.24
N ILE A 92 7.75 -12.42 3.19
CA ILE A 92 6.29 -12.39 3.10
C ILE A 92 5.77 -13.83 2.97
N THR A 93 4.95 -14.26 3.92
CA THR A 93 4.29 -15.57 3.93
C THR A 93 2.86 -15.50 3.38
N THR A 94 2.24 -14.34 3.42
CA THR A 94 0.89 -14.11 2.86
C THR A 94 0.94 -13.93 1.35
N LYS A 95 0.43 -14.92 0.60
CA LYS A 95 0.30 -14.83 -0.87
C LYS A 95 -0.72 -13.80 -1.32
N TRP A 96 -1.90 -13.82 -0.69
CA TRP A 96 -3.02 -12.91 -0.94
C TRP A 96 -3.47 -12.32 0.39
N THR A 97 -3.61 -11.00 0.46
CA THR A 97 -4.20 -10.30 1.59
C THR A 97 -5.53 -9.73 1.18
N GLN A 98 -6.53 -9.87 2.06
CA GLN A 98 -7.74 -9.07 2.02
C GLN A 98 -7.36 -7.61 2.21
N ILE A 99 -8.05 -6.70 1.52
CA ILE A 99 -7.89 -5.26 1.70
C ILE A 99 -9.16 -4.66 2.32
N TRP A 100 -9.12 -3.39 2.72
CA TRP A 100 -10.18 -2.74 3.50
C TRP A 100 -11.61 -2.87 2.97
N CYS A 101 -11.81 -3.06 1.66
CA CYS A 101 -13.13 -3.22 1.05
C CYS A 101 -13.56 -4.69 0.88
N ASP A 102 -12.80 -5.64 1.42
CA ASP A 102 -13.15 -7.06 1.43
C ASP A 102 -14.24 -7.37 2.47
N LYS A 103 -15.24 -8.15 2.06
CA LYS A 103 -16.41 -8.53 2.86
C LYS A 103 -16.52 -10.03 3.08
N ARG A 104 -15.49 -10.82 2.79
CA ARG A 104 -15.59 -12.29 2.87
C ARG A 104 -15.86 -12.81 4.30
N CYS A 105 -15.65 -11.97 5.30
CA CYS A 105 -15.89 -12.26 6.71
C CYS A 105 -17.19 -11.64 7.25
N GLU A 106 -18.11 -11.20 6.40
CA GLU A 106 -19.40 -10.60 6.82
C GLU A 106 -20.16 -11.47 7.83
N ASN A 107 -20.22 -12.78 7.60
CA ASN A 107 -20.83 -13.73 8.53
C ASN A 107 -20.12 -13.78 9.90
N ILE A 108 -18.80 -13.61 9.96
CA ILE A 108 -18.05 -13.54 11.21
C ILE A 108 -18.36 -12.23 11.93
N CYS A 109 -18.45 -11.11 11.20
CA CYS A 109 -18.86 -9.83 11.77
C CYS A 109 -20.26 -9.92 12.38
N ASP A 110 -21.21 -10.59 11.72
CA ASP A 110 -22.57 -10.77 12.25
C ASP A 110 -22.61 -11.63 13.51
N LEU A 111 -21.78 -12.69 13.58
CA LEU A 111 -21.62 -13.50 14.78
C LEU A 111 -21.04 -12.68 15.95
N ILE A 112 -19.98 -11.91 15.70
CA ILE A 112 -19.34 -11.07 16.72
C ILE A 112 -20.33 -10.01 17.22
N LYS A 113 -21.08 -9.36 16.34
CA LYS A 113 -22.12 -8.41 16.73
C LYS A 113 -23.15 -9.06 17.65
N LYS A 114 -23.65 -10.25 17.30
CA LYS A 114 -24.62 -10.96 18.13
C LYS A 114 -24.09 -11.25 19.55
N ASP A 115 -22.81 -11.59 19.66
CA ASP A 115 -22.20 -11.99 20.93
C ASP A 115 -21.70 -10.81 21.77
N TYR A 116 -21.40 -9.66 21.15
CA TYR A 116 -20.68 -8.55 21.79
C TYR A 116 -21.22 -7.14 21.51
N ASP A 117 -22.25 -6.94 20.67
CA ASP A 117 -22.89 -5.61 20.63
C ASP A 117 -23.49 -5.30 22.01
N GLU A 118 -23.35 -4.04 22.41
CA GLU A 118 -24.03 -3.51 23.59
C GLU A 118 -25.53 -3.77 23.40
N GLN A 119 -26.13 -4.57 24.29
CA GLN A 119 -27.57 -4.66 24.38
C GLN A 119 -28.06 -3.29 24.89
N ASP A 120 -28.78 -2.55 24.04
CA ASP A 120 -29.56 -1.37 24.45
C ASP A 120 -30.52 -1.70 25.60
#